data_AF-A0A7Z0IHF8-F1
#
_entry.id   AF-A0A7Z0IHF8-F1
#
_cell.length_a   1.000
_cell.length_b   1.000
_cell.length_c   1.000
_cell.angle_alpha   90.00
_cell.angle_beta   90.00
_cell.angle_gamma   90.00
#
_symmetry.space_group_name_H-M   'P 1'
#
loop_
_entity.id
_entity.type
_entity.pdbx_description
1 polymer ?
#
loop_
_entity_poly.entity_id
_entity_poly.type
_entity_poly.pdbx_seq_one_letter_code
_entity_poly.pdbx_strand_id
1 'polypeptide(L)'
;MIPWITAEQVARTVSPAEAVDALTTALRAGLDPAADPARAVVEVRSGSILFMPSDAGDHAGVKLATVAPDNPDKSLPRIQGLYVLLDSATLAPQAVIDGAALTTLRTPAVSVAAVADVLRHRFDSAIEVVLFGVGPQAAGHIRALETVAPIAGVTIAVRAPGRSASIAAELESRGIAVREVASGTATADDAVAGADVVIAATTAREPLFDGARVGAGAVVMAVGSHEPDARELDSTVMGRARVIVESRESAMRECGDVVMAVRDGALDGDSLLPMDAVVAGRAVIGDGAPVVFKGSGMAWEDLVIGSTVFDKTIEGTR
;
A
#
# COMPACT_ATOMS: atom_id res chain seq x y z
N MET A 1 -21.30 11.13 -23.31
CA MET A 1 -21.54 10.14 -22.24
C MET A 1 -20.22 9.96 -21.53
N ILE A 2 -20.18 10.08 -20.20
CA ILE A 2 -18.93 9.87 -19.44
C ILE A 2 -18.66 8.35 -19.43
N PRO A 3 -17.51 7.86 -19.91
CA PRO A 3 -17.20 6.44 -19.94
C PRO A 3 -17.07 5.85 -18.53
N TRP A 4 -17.53 4.61 -18.38
CA TRP A 4 -17.30 3.78 -17.20
C TRP A 4 -16.16 2.79 -17.48
N ILE A 5 -15.09 2.85 -16.69
CA ILE A 5 -13.95 1.94 -16.76
C ILE A 5 -14.08 0.90 -15.66
N THR A 6 -14.34 -0.35 -16.05
CA THR A 6 -14.58 -1.48 -15.14
C THR A 6 -13.30 -1.95 -14.45
N ALA A 7 -13.45 -2.72 -13.36
CA ALA A 7 -12.33 -3.40 -12.71
C ALA A 7 -11.52 -4.29 -13.68
N GLU A 8 -12.19 -4.98 -14.61
CA GLU A 8 -11.52 -5.80 -15.62
C GLU A 8 -10.69 -4.95 -16.58
N GLN A 9 -11.20 -3.79 -17.00
CA GLN A 9 -10.46 -2.86 -17.85
C GLN A 9 -9.24 -2.31 -17.10
N VAL A 10 -9.38 -1.89 -15.84
CA VAL A 10 -8.24 -1.45 -15.01
C VAL A 10 -7.15 -2.53 -14.99
N ALA A 11 -7.52 -3.77 -14.64
CA ALA A 11 -6.58 -4.87 -14.47
C ALA A 11 -5.86 -5.31 -15.76
N ARG A 12 -6.51 -5.13 -16.93
CA ARG A 12 -5.91 -5.46 -18.23
C ARG A 12 -5.12 -4.30 -18.84
N THR A 13 -5.44 -3.06 -18.48
CA THR A 13 -4.83 -1.86 -19.08
C THR A 13 -3.52 -1.49 -18.42
N VAL A 14 -3.41 -1.60 -17.09
CA VAL A 14 -2.20 -1.24 -16.33
C VAL A 14 -1.72 -2.43 -15.51
N SER A 15 -0.53 -2.91 -15.82
CA SER A 15 0.14 -3.97 -15.06
C SER A 15 0.70 -3.44 -13.72
N PRO A 16 0.98 -4.32 -12.74
CA PRO A 16 1.64 -3.91 -11.49
C PRO A 16 2.97 -3.18 -11.71
N ALA A 17 3.76 -3.59 -12.71
CA ALA A 17 5.05 -2.95 -13.03
C ALA A 17 4.82 -1.52 -13.53
N GLU A 18 3.89 -1.34 -14.46
CA GLU A 18 3.53 0.00 -14.97
C GLU A 18 2.95 0.90 -13.87
N ALA A 19 2.21 0.34 -12.91
CA ALA A 19 1.71 1.10 -11.77
C ALA A 19 2.85 1.59 -10.85
N VAL A 20 3.83 0.72 -10.55
CA VAL A 20 5.03 1.10 -9.78
C VAL A 20 5.81 2.18 -10.53
N ASP A 21 6.00 2.02 -11.84
CA ASP A 21 6.73 2.96 -12.68
C ASP A 21 6.01 4.30 -12.81
N ALA A 22 4.68 4.32 -12.95
CA ALA A 22 3.89 5.54 -13.04
C ALA A 22 4.00 6.38 -11.76
N LEU A 23 3.84 5.77 -10.59
CA LEU A 23 3.99 6.45 -9.30
C LEU A 23 5.42 6.95 -9.08
N THR A 24 6.42 6.11 -9.40
CA THR A 24 7.84 6.49 -9.34
C THR A 24 8.14 7.69 -10.24
N THR A 25 7.61 7.68 -11.46
CA THR A 25 7.80 8.75 -12.45
C THR A 25 7.15 10.04 -11.99
N ALA A 26 5.92 9.98 -11.47
CA ALA A 26 5.22 11.15 -10.96
C ALA A 26 6.01 11.84 -9.83
N LEU A 27 6.52 11.08 -8.87
CA LEU A 27 7.35 11.61 -7.77
C LEU A 27 8.68 12.20 -8.29
N ARG A 28 9.34 11.54 -9.24
CA ARG A 28 10.57 12.04 -9.87
C ARG A 28 10.34 13.29 -10.72
N ALA A 29 9.14 13.44 -11.29
CA ALA A 29 8.71 14.62 -12.04
C ALA A 29 8.32 15.81 -11.14
N GLY A 30 8.33 15.63 -9.81
CA GLY A 30 8.10 16.70 -8.85
C GLY A 30 6.68 16.77 -8.28
N LEU A 31 5.88 15.70 -8.43
CA LEU A 31 4.66 15.56 -7.64
C LEU A 31 5.03 15.61 -6.15
N ASP A 32 4.37 16.50 -5.41
CA ASP A 32 4.58 16.68 -3.97
C ASP A 32 3.39 16.08 -3.20
N PRO A 33 3.54 14.88 -2.59
CA PRO A 33 2.49 14.29 -1.77
C PRO A 33 2.05 15.19 -0.61
N ALA A 34 2.92 16.03 -0.06
CA ALA A 34 2.56 16.91 1.05
C ALA A 34 1.64 18.08 0.63
N ALA A 35 1.60 18.40 -0.66
CA ALA A 35 0.68 19.40 -1.21
C ALA A 35 -0.70 18.84 -1.55
N ASP A 36 -0.87 17.51 -1.54
CA ASP A 36 -2.14 16.85 -1.87
C ASP A 36 -3.20 17.12 -0.80
N PRO A 37 -4.46 17.44 -1.16
CA PRO A 37 -5.50 17.72 -0.18
C PRO A 37 -5.76 16.55 0.78
N ALA A 38 -5.94 16.87 2.06
CA ALA A 38 -6.38 15.87 3.04
C ALA A 38 -7.77 15.32 2.66
N ARG A 39 -7.98 14.01 2.90
CA ARG A 39 -9.30 13.40 2.72
C ARG A 39 -10.34 14.05 3.62
N ALA A 40 -11.54 14.26 3.11
CA ALA A 40 -12.69 14.68 3.91
C ALA A 40 -13.51 13.46 4.29
N VAL A 41 -13.86 13.33 5.58
CA VAL A 41 -14.73 12.27 6.11
C VAL A 41 -16.07 12.87 6.49
N VAL A 42 -17.16 12.32 5.95
CA VAL A 42 -18.52 12.72 6.26
C VAL A 42 -19.26 11.53 6.87
N GLU A 43 -19.60 11.65 8.16
CA GLU A 43 -20.39 10.65 8.86
C GLU A 43 -21.85 10.67 8.36
N VAL A 44 -22.37 9.48 8.07
CA VAL A 44 -23.75 9.24 7.65
C VAL A 44 -24.34 8.09 8.46
N ARG A 45 -25.64 7.84 8.31
CA ARG A 45 -26.36 6.85 9.15
C ARG A 45 -25.72 5.46 9.17
N SER A 46 -25.13 5.02 8.06
CA SER A 46 -24.65 3.64 7.87
C SER A 46 -23.13 3.51 7.83
N GLY A 47 -22.40 4.52 8.31
CA GLY A 47 -20.95 4.59 8.26
C GLY A 47 -20.49 5.95 7.76
N SER A 48 -19.45 5.98 6.93
CA SER A 48 -18.87 7.24 6.44
C SER A 48 -18.67 7.27 4.93
N ILE A 49 -18.67 8.49 4.39
CA ILE A 49 -18.32 8.80 3.00
C ILE A 49 -17.02 9.59 3.03
N LEU A 50 -16.03 9.14 2.25
CA LEU A 50 -14.73 9.76 2.13
C LEU A 50 -14.61 10.40 0.76
N PHE A 51 -14.17 11.65 0.72
CA PHE A 51 -13.76 12.36 -0.49
C PHE A 51 -12.25 12.53 -0.47
N MET A 52 -11.59 12.04 -1.51
CA MET A 52 -10.13 12.13 -1.66
C MET A 52 -9.83 12.81 -3.01
N PRO A 53 -9.86 14.15 -3.07
CA PRO A 53 -9.55 14.89 -4.29
C PRO A 53 -8.04 15.05 -4.48
N SER A 54 -7.60 15.12 -5.73
CA SER A 54 -6.21 15.41 -6.11
C SER A 54 -6.16 16.07 -7.48
N ASP A 55 -5.09 16.82 -7.77
CA ASP A 55 -4.77 17.35 -9.09
C ASP A 55 -3.27 17.26 -9.37
N ALA A 56 -2.92 16.89 -10.61
CA ALA A 56 -1.56 16.74 -11.07
C ALA A 56 -1.52 16.69 -12.60
N GLY A 57 -0.61 17.46 -13.21
CA GLY A 57 -0.47 17.52 -14.66
C GLY A 57 -1.77 17.98 -15.33
N ASP A 58 -2.22 17.23 -16.33
CA ASP A 58 -3.43 17.55 -17.09
C ASP A 58 -4.73 17.04 -16.44
N HIS A 59 -4.66 16.35 -15.31
CA HIS A 59 -5.81 15.71 -14.68
C HIS A 59 -6.08 16.22 -13.26
N ALA A 60 -7.37 16.25 -12.93
CA ALA A 60 -7.84 16.29 -11.56
C ALA A 60 -8.76 15.09 -11.31
N GLY A 61 -9.05 14.77 -10.07
CA GLY A 61 -10.01 13.72 -9.79
C GLY A 61 -10.37 13.63 -8.33
N VAL A 62 -11.36 12.78 -8.05
CA VAL A 62 -11.81 12.53 -6.69
C VAL A 62 -12.21 11.07 -6.54
N LYS A 63 -11.64 10.42 -5.52
CA LYS A 63 -12.17 9.15 -5.04
C LYS A 63 -13.32 9.42 -4.08
N LEU A 64 -14.46 8.83 -4.37
CA LEU A 64 -15.57 8.69 -3.45
C LEU A 64 -15.49 7.26 -2.90
N ALA A 65 -15.09 7.13 -1.63
CA ALA A 65 -15.09 5.85 -0.93
C ALA A 65 -16.19 5.83 0.13
N THR A 66 -16.78 4.66 0.37
CA THR A 66 -17.73 4.44 1.47
C THR A 66 -17.18 3.40 2.40
N VAL A 67 -17.33 3.62 3.71
CA VAL A 67 -16.96 2.67 4.75
C VAL A 67 -18.22 2.35 5.54
N ALA A 68 -18.74 1.14 5.36
CA ALA A 68 -19.94 0.64 6.01
C ALA A 68 -19.59 -0.57 6.91
N PRO A 69 -19.44 -0.37 8.23
CA PRO A 69 -19.00 -1.43 9.15
C PRO A 69 -19.83 -2.72 9.09
N ASP A 70 -21.15 -2.59 8.91
CA ASP A 70 -22.11 -3.70 8.96
C ASP A 70 -22.39 -4.34 7.58
N ASN A 71 -21.69 -3.91 6.52
CA ASN A 71 -21.85 -4.52 5.20
C ASN A 71 -21.45 -6.00 5.13
N PRO A 72 -20.39 -6.46 5.82
CA PRO A 72 -20.04 -7.88 5.85
C PRO A 72 -21.18 -8.80 6.32
N ASP A 73 -22.03 -8.34 7.25
CA ASP A 73 -23.22 -9.09 7.72
C ASP A 73 -24.28 -9.27 6.64
N LYS A 74 -24.19 -8.49 5.56
CA LYS A 74 -25.07 -8.50 4.39
C LYS A 74 -24.39 -9.10 3.17
N SER A 75 -23.23 -9.73 3.34
CA SER A 75 -22.39 -10.24 2.24
C SER A 75 -21.94 -9.14 1.25
N LEU A 76 -21.80 -7.90 1.73
CA LEU A 76 -21.28 -6.78 0.95
C LEU A 76 -19.87 -6.38 1.43
N PRO A 77 -19.02 -5.79 0.57
CA PRO A 77 -17.75 -5.24 0.99
C PRO A 77 -17.92 -4.13 2.03
N ARG A 78 -17.10 -4.13 3.09
CA ARG A 78 -17.02 -3.04 4.08
C ARG A 78 -16.66 -1.70 3.42
N ILE A 79 -15.74 -1.75 2.46
CA ILE A 79 -15.26 -0.59 1.72
C ILE A 79 -15.65 -0.73 0.25
N GLN A 80 -16.24 0.32 -0.30
CA GLN A 80 -16.56 0.43 -1.73
C GLN A 80 -16.09 1.79 -2.23
N GLY A 81 -15.95 1.97 -3.54
CA GLY A 81 -15.64 3.28 -4.07
C GLY A 81 -15.72 3.41 -5.58
N LEU A 82 -15.81 4.66 -6.00
CA LEU A 82 -15.76 5.10 -7.39
C LEU A 82 -14.69 6.19 -7.49
N TYR A 83 -14.04 6.28 -8.63
CA TYR A 83 -13.13 7.37 -8.93
C TYR A 83 -13.68 8.18 -10.09
N VAL A 84 -13.75 9.49 -9.94
CA VAL A 84 -14.15 10.40 -11.03
C VAL A 84 -12.91 11.13 -11.51
N LEU A 85 -12.54 10.91 -12.77
CA LEU A 85 -11.45 11.62 -13.43
C LEU A 85 -11.99 12.84 -14.16
N LEU A 86 -11.28 13.95 -14.03
CA LEU A 86 -11.63 15.27 -14.54
C LEU A 86 -10.45 15.82 -15.35
N ASP A 87 -10.76 16.60 -16.37
CA ASP A 87 -9.79 17.48 -17.01
C ASP A 87 -9.39 18.60 -16.03
N SER A 88 -8.10 18.80 -15.77
CA SER A 88 -7.65 19.80 -14.77
C SER A 88 -7.99 21.24 -15.17
N ALA A 89 -7.97 21.56 -16.47
CA ALA A 89 -8.15 22.91 -16.98
C ALA A 89 -9.62 23.37 -17.00
N THR A 90 -10.53 22.44 -17.25
CA THR A 90 -11.97 22.72 -17.44
C THR A 90 -12.85 22.11 -16.35
N LEU A 91 -12.30 21.19 -15.56
CA LEU A 91 -13.03 20.33 -14.62
C LEU A 91 -14.14 19.51 -15.29
N ALA A 92 -14.07 19.33 -16.62
CA ALA A 92 -15.00 18.51 -17.34
C ALA A 92 -14.78 17.02 -16.98
N PRO A 93 -15.85 16.27 -16.64
CA PRO A 93 -15.70 14.84 -16.35
C PRO A 93 -15.23 14.04 -17.56
N GLN A 94 -14.13 13.31 -17.38
CA GLN A 94 -13.49 12.51 -18.42
C GLN A 94 -13.86 11.03 -18.32
N ALA A 95 -13.94 10.48 -17.10
CA ALA A 95 -14.31 9.08 -16.86
C ALA A 95 -14.81 8.85 -15.43
N VAL A 96 -15.55 7.75 -15.25
CA VAL A 96 -15.76 7.14 -13.94
C VAL A 96 -15.08 5.78 -13.94
N ILE A 97 -14.27 5.50 -12.93
CA ILE A 97 -13.42 4.31 -12.83
C ILE A 97 -13.80 3.52 -11.57
N ASP A 98 -13.72 2.20 -11.64
CA ASP A 98 -13.86 1.33 -10.48
C ASP A 98 -12.80 1.66 -9.40
N GLY A 99 -13.24 2.21 -8.27
CA GLY A 99 -12.36 2.69 -7.22
C GLY A 99 -11.73 1.56 -6.39
N ALA A 100 -12.36 0.39 -6.33
CA ALA A 100 -11.82 -0.77 -5.63
C ALA A 100 -10.67 -1.40 -6.44
N ALA A 101 -10.83 -1.48 -7.77
CA ALA A 101 -9.78 -1.91 -8.67
C ALA A 101 -8.57 -0.98 -8.64
N LEU A 102 -8.80 0.35 -8.69
CA LEU A 102 -7.72 1.33 -8.52
C LEU A 102 -7.00 1.17 -7.18
N THR A 103 -7.75 1.06 -6.07
CA THR A 103 -7.15 0.85 -4.74
C THR A 103 -6.35 -0.45 -4.66
N THR A 104 -6.81 -1.51 -5.31
CA THR A 104 -6.11 -2.80 -5.35
C THR A 104 -4.81 -2.74 -6.15
N LEU A 105 -4.73 -1.86 -7.15
CA LEU A 105 -3.54 -1.67 -7.97
C LEU A 105 -2.55 -0.65 -7.37
N ARG A 106 -3.04 0.52 -6.96
CA ARG A 106 -2.20 1.64 -6.49
C ARG A 106 -1.56 1.38 -5.13
N THR A 107 -2.27 0.76 -4.19
CA THR A 107 -1.76 0.55 -2.81
C THR A 107 -0.51 -0.35 -2.79
N PRO A 108 -0.47 -1.52 -3.44
CA PRO A 108 0.77 -2.29 -3.51
C PRO A 108 1.85 -1.61 -4.34
N ALA A 109 1.45 -0.90 -5.41
CA ALA A 109 2.40 -0.20 -6.26
C ALA A 109 3.12 0.94 -5.52
N VAL A 110 2.42 1.73 -4.71
CA VAL A 110 3.02 2.82 -3.92
C VAL A 110 3.96 2.25 -2.85
N SER A 111 3.56 1.16 -2.18
CA SER A 111 4.40 0.48 -1.19
C SER A 111 5.72 0.03 -1.81
N VAL A 112 5.65 -0.64 -2.95
CA VAL A 112 6.83 -1.16 -3.65
C VAL A 112 7.67 -0.02 -4.22
N ALA A 113 7.06 1.00 -4.83
CA ALA A 113 7.78 2.17 -5.33
C ALA A 113 8.60 2.86 -4.23
N ALA A 114 8.11 2.88 -2.99
CA ALA A 114 8.77 3.54 -1.87
C ALA A 114 10.07 2.84 -1.46
N VAL A 115 10.15 1.52 -1.67
CA VAL A 115 11.28 0.68 -1.24
C VAL A 115 12.03 0.04 -2.40
N ALA A 116 11.66 0.29 -3.65
CA ALA A 116 12.19 -0.40 -4.82
C ALA A 116 13.73 -0.29 -4.92
N ASP A 117 14.27 0.90 -4.71
CA ASP A 117 15.72 1.11 -4.77
C ASP A 117 16.45 0.46 -3.58
N VAL A 118 15.82 0.38 -2.40
CA VAL A 118 16.33 -0.37 -1.24
C VAL A 118 16.39 -1.87 -1.56
N LEU A 119 15.30 -2.42 -2.11
CA LEU A 119 15.20 -3.84 -2.44
C LEU A 119 16.26 -4.23 -3.49
N ARG A 120 16.39 -3.45 -4.57
CA ARG A 120 17.39 -3.67 -5.62
C ARG A 120 18.83 -3.52 -5.12
N HIS A 121 19.06 -2.68 -4.12
CA HIS A 121 20.39 -2.50 -3.55
C HIS A 121 20.78 -3.64 -2.59
N ARG A 122 19.83 -4.09 -1.76
CA ARG A 122 20.09 -5.07 -0.70
C ARG A 122 20.07 -6.52 -1.17
N PHE A 123 19.32 -6.83 -2.22
CA PHE A 123 19.09 -8.20 -2.66
C PHE A 123 19.48 -8.39 -4.13
N ASP A 124 20.45 -9.28 -4.35
CA ASP A 124 20.88 -9.75 -5.67
C ASP A 124 20.32 -11.14 -6.01
N SER A 125 19.66 -11.79 -5.05
CA SER A 125 19.00 -13.09 -5.16
C SER A 125 17.49 -13.01 -4.88
N ALA A 126 16.81 -14.14 -5.05
CA ALA A 126 15.40 -14.25 -4.71
C ALA A 126 15.17 -14.07 -3.20
N ILE A 127 14.14 -13.32 -2.83
CA ILE A 127 13.84 -12.90 -1.47
C ILE A 127 12.84 -13.82 -0.76
N GLU A 128 12.99 -13.97 0.54
CA GLU A 128 12.03 -14.64 1.42
C GLU A 128 11.02 -13.64 1.97
N VAL A 129 9.72 -13.92 1.79
CA VAL A 129 8.64 -13.01 2.16
C VAL A 129 7.78 -13.59 3.28
N VAL A 130 7.49 -12.78 4.29
CA VAL A 130 6.41 -13.05 5.26
C VAL A 130 5.22 -12.15 4.96
N LEU A 131 4.05 -12.76 4.80
CA LEU A 131 2.81 -12.10 4.45
C LEU A 131 1.79 -12.24 5.58
N PHE A 132 1.42 -11.12 6.19
CA PHE A 132 0.30 -11.02 7.11
C PHE A 132 -0.94 -10.50 6.37
N GLY A 133 -1.98 -11.33 6.34
CA GLY A 133 -3.22 -11.03 5.63
C GLY A 133 -3.41 -11.92 4.40
N VAL A 134 -4.67 -12.10 4.01
CA VAL A 134 -5.09 -12.96 2.89
C VAL A 134 -6.10 -12.26 1.97
N GLY A 135 -6.22 -10.94 2.12
CA GLY A 135 -7.13 -10.12 1.32
C GLY A 135 -6.54 -9.69 -0.02
N PRO A 136 -7.27 -8.89 -0.81
CA PRO A 136 -6.81 -8.41 -2.12
C PRO A 136 -5.47 -7.66 -2.06
N GLN A 137 -5.25 -6.89 -0.98
CA GLN A 137 -4.00 -6.17 -0.79
C GLN A 137 -2.81 -7.12 -0.59
N ALA A 138 -2.99 -8.23 0.11
CA ALA A 138 -1.94 -9.22 0.32
C ALA A 138 -1.45 -9.81 -1.02
N ALA A 139 -2.38 -10.25 -1.87
CA ALA A 139 -2.06 -10.74 -3.21
C ALA A 139 -1.46 -9.65 -4.12
N GLY A 140 -2.03 -8.44 -4.08
CA GLY A 140 -1.54 -7.30 -4.86
C GLY A 140 -0.10 -6.92 -4.51
N HIS A 141 0.28 -6.96 -3.23
CA HIS A 141 1.65 -6.64 -2.80
C HIS A 141 2.66 -7.67 -3.28
N ILE A 142 2.31 -8.97 -3.29
CA ILE A 142 3.18 -9.98 -3.89
C ILE A 142 3.40 -9.71 -5.39
N ARG A 143 2.31 -9.44 -6.13
CA ARG A 143 2.38 -9.13 -7.57
C ARG A 143 3.22 -7.88 -7.87
N ALA A 144 3.11 -6.84 -7.05
CA ALA A 144 3.93 -5.65 -7.20
C ALA A 144 5.39 -5.90 -6.82
N LEU A 145 5.65 -6.69 -5.77
CA LEU A 145 7.00 -7.00 -5.31
C LEU A 145 7.81 -7.79 -6.35
N GLU A 146 7.17 -8.72 -7.07
CA GLU A 146 7.78 -9.46 -8.18
C GLU A 146 8.32 -8.58 -9.32
N THR A 147 7.84 -7.33 -9.40
CA THR A 147 8.32 -6.37 -10.42
C THR A 147 9.68 -5.79 -10.10
N VAL A 148 10.13 -5.90 -8.84
CA VAL A 148 11.40 -5.33 -8.38
C VAL A 148 12.38 -6.37 -7.83
N ALA A 149 11.90 -7.53 -7.38
CA ALA A 149 12.74 -8.61 -6.88
C ALA A 149 12.07 -9.99 -7.12
N PRO A 150 12.84 -11.04 -7.51
CA PRO A 150 12.32 -12.40 -7.58
C PRO A 150 12.01 -12.93 -6.18
N ILE A 151 10.96 -13.74 -6.03
CA ILE A 151 10.52 -14.28 -4.73
C ILE A 151 10.89 -15.77 -4.64
N ALA A 152 11.63 -16.15 -3.60
CA ALA A 152 12.02 -17.53 -3.34
C ALA A 152 10.88 -18.32 -2.68
N GLY A 153 10.24 -17.70 -1.68
CA GLY A 153 9.18 -18.31 -0.89
C GLY A 153 8.32 -17.27 -0.19
N VAL A 154 7.10 -17.69 0.14
CA VAL A 154 6.15 -16.88 0.91
C VAL A 154 5.66 -17.68 2.11
N THR A 155 5.94 -17.18 3.30
CA THR A 155 5.30 -17.63 4.53
C THR A 155 4.08 -16.76 4.82
N ILE A 156 2.88 -17.34 4.79
CA ILE A 156 1.63 -16.64 5.09
C ILE A 156 1.27 -16.85 6.56
N ALA A 157 1.29 -15.77 7.34
CA ALA A 157 0.92 -15.78 8.74
C ALA A 157 -0.58 -15.46 8.90
N VAL A 158 -1.33 -16.41 9.47
CA VAL A 158 -2.78 -16.31 9.66
C VAL A 158 -3.17 -16.53 11.12
N ARG A 159 -4.20 -15.81 11.58
CA ARG A 159 -4.77 -16.02 12.93
C ARG A 159 -5.49 -17.36 13.07
N ALA A 160 -6.10 -17.82 11.98
CA ALA A 160 -6.87 -19.06 11.94
C ALA A 160 -6.41 -19.87 10.72
N PRO A 161 -6.05 -21.17 10.90
CA PRO A 161 -5.60 -22.02 9.81
C PRO A 161 -6.60 -22.14 8.65
N GLY A 162 -6.10 -22.37 7.44
CA GLY A 162 -6.90 -22.63 6.23
C GLY A 162 -7.42 -21.39 5.52
N ARG A 163 -7.14 -20.18 6.05
CA ARG A 163 -7.55 -18.92 5.42
C ARG A 163 -6.71 -18.54 4.21
N SER A 164 -5.53 -19.14 4.03
CA SER A 164 -4.63 -18.80 2.92
C SER A 164 -4.84 -19.63 1.65
N ALA A 165 -5.74 -20.62 1.64
CA ALA A 165 -5.83 -21.60 0.56
C ALA A 165 -5.92 -20.98 -0.86
N SER A 166 -6.72 -19.91 -1.03
CA SER A 166 -6.86 -19.25 -2.33
C SER A 166 -5.59 -18.53 -2.79
N ILE A 167 -4.94 -17.78 -1.90
CA ILE A 167 -3.70 -17.07 -2.24
C ILE A 167 -2.53 -18.04 -2.38
N ALA A 168 -2.47 -19.09 -1.55
CA ALA A 168 -1.48 -20.14 -1.66
C ALA A 168 -1.56 -20.83 -3.03
N ALA A 169 -2.75 -21.25 -3.46
CA ALA A 169 -2.95 -21.87 -4.76
C ALA A 169 -2.56 -20.95 -5.92
N GLU A 170 -2.87 -19.64 -5.83
CA GLU A 170 -2.42 -18.66 -6.83
C GLU A 170 -0.89 -18.60 -6.90
N LEU A 171 -0.21 -18.44 -5.77
CA LEU A 171 1.24 -18.31 -5.73
C LEU A 171 1.95 -19.59 -6.18
N GLU A 172 1.48 -20.75 -5.73
CA GLU A 172 2.00 -22.06 -6.12
C GLU A 172 1.82 -22.33 -7.63
N SER A 173 0.72 -21.87 -8.23
CA SER A 173 0.50 -21.99 -9.68
C SER A 173 1.53 -21.20 -10.51
N ARG A 174 2.22 -20.24 -9.89
CA ARG A 174 3.30 -19.45 -10.49
C ARG A 174 4.69 -19.98 -10.10
N GLY A 175 4.76 -21.09 -9.38
CA GLY A 175 6.01 -21.74 -8.97
C GLY A 175 6.63 -21.16 -7.69
N ILE A 176 5.89 -20.39 -6.90
CA ILE A 176 6.39 -19.85 -5.62
C ILE A 176 6.07 -20.85 -4.50
N ALA A 177 7.08 -21.19 -3.70
CA ALA A 177 6.87 -22.04 -2.53
C ALA A 177 6.06 -21.29 -1.47
N VAL A 178 4.97 -21.89 -0.99
CA VAL A 178 4.11 -21.29 0.04
C VAL A 178 4.08 -22.16 1.28
N ARG A 179 4.11 -21.51 2.45
CA ARG A 179 3.88 -22.15 3.73
C ARG A 179 2.93 -21.31 4.58
N GLU A 180 1.92 -21.94 5.16
CA GLU A 180 1.05 -21.29 6.14
C GLU A 180 1.60 -21.49 7.57
N VAL A 181 1.54 -20.43 8.39
CA VAL A 181 1.85 -20.49 9.83
C VAL A 181 0.78 -19.79 10.64
N ALA A 182 0.56 -20.26 11.87
CA ALA A 182 -0.28 -19.55 12.82
C ALA A 182 0.47 -18.31 13.37
N SER A 183 -0.14 -17.14 13.26
CA SER A 183 0.41 -15.88 13.83
C SER A 183 0.53 -15.97 15.35
N GLY A 184 1.54 -15.32 15.93
CA GLY A 184 1.78 -15.32 17.38
C GLY A 184 2.38 -16.63 17.92
N THR A 185 2.96 -17.45 17.04
CA THR A 185 3.71 -18.65 17.42
C THR A 185 5.20 -18.46 17.22
N ALA A 186 6.04 -19.23 17.90
CA ALA A 186 7.49 -19.21 17.70
C ALA A 186 7.89 -19.42 16.22
N THR A 187 7.15 -20.27 15.50
CA THR A 187 7.38 -20.51 14.07
C THR A 187 7.09 -19.27 13.21
N ALA A 188 6.12 -18.44 13.60
CA ALA A 188 5.87 -17.17 12.92
C ALA A 188 6.97 -16.14 13.25
N ASP A 189 7.43 -16.10 14.50
CA ASP A 189 8.55 -15.23 14.92
C ASP A 189 9.85 -15.59 14.19
N ASP A 190 10.15 -16.89 14.06
CA ASP A 190 11.30 -17.39 13.30
C ASP A 190 11.19 -17.04 11.82
N ALA A 191 9.97 -17.08 11.26
CA ALA A 191 9.73 -16.65 9.88
C ALA A 191 9.99 -15.15 9.71
N VAL A 192 9.51 -14.31 10.62
CA VAL A 192 9.79 -12.86 10.60
C VAL A 192 11.29 -12.57 10.75
N ALA A 193 11.99 -13.34 11.58
CA ALA A 193 13.43 -13.18 11.78
C ALA A 193 14.26 -13.57 10.54
N GLY A 194 13.78 -14.52 9.74
CA GLY A 194 14.40 -14.95 8.49
C GLY A 194 13.90 -14.23 7.24
N ALA A 195 12.98 -13.27 7.36
CA ALA A 195 12.37 -12.60 6.22
C ALA A 195 13.26 -11.47 5.68
N ASP A 196 13.37 -11.41 4.35
CA ASP A 196 13.91 -10.25 3.65
C ASP A 196 12.84 -9.15 3.55
N VAL A 197 11.58 -9.56 3.32
CA VAL A 197 10.43 -8.67 3.24
C VAL A 197 9.29 -9.15 4.12
N VAL A 198 8.73 -8.25 4.92
CA VAL A 198 7.50 -8.48 5.69
C VAL A 198 6.40 -7.56 5.16
N ILE A 199 5.25 -8.12 4.83
CA ILE A 199 4.10 -7.38 4.30
C ILE A 199 2.95 -7.49 5.31
N ALA A 200 2.52 -6.36 5.85
CA ALA A 200 1.37 -6.24 6.75
C ALA A 200 0.20 -5.59 6.00
N ALA A 201 -0.77 -6.42 5.61
CA ALA A 201 -1.96 -6.03 4.86
C ALA A 201 -3.23 -6.58 5.53
N THR A 202 -3.39 -6.27 6.82
CA THR A 202 -4.46 -6.79 7.67
C THR A 202 -5.43 -5.69 8.12
N THR A 203 -6.43 -6.08 8.90
CA THR A 203 -7.29 -5.15 9.65
C THR A 203 -7.03 -5.26 11.15
N ALA A 204 -5.82 -5.66 11.54
CA ALA A 204 -5.45 -5.76 12.95
C ALA A 204 -5.43 -4.37 13.58
N ARG A 205 -5.74 -4.32 14.88
CA ARG A 205 -5.63 -3.10 15.70
C ARG A 205 -4.48 -3.17 16.69
N GLU A 206 -3.82 -4.32 16.77
CA GLU A 206 -2.69 -4.60 17.66
C GLU A 206 -1.54 -5.20 16.83
N PRO A 207 -0.28 -5.06 17.30
CA PRO A 207 0.90 -5.55 16.59
C PRO A 207 0.81 -7.02 16.16
N LEU A 208 1.27 -7.28 14.94
CA LEU A 208 1.19 -8.60 14.30
C LEU A 208 2.33 -9.55 14.73
N PHE A 209 3.47 -8.99 15.11
CA PHE A 209 4.69 -9.69 15.48
C PHE A 209 5.55 -8.81 16.41
N ASP A 210 6.51 -9.42 17.09
CA ASP A 210 7.52 -8.72 17.89
C ASP A 210 8.53 -8.02 16.96
N GLY A 211 8.56 -6.68 16.99
CA GLY A 211 9.45 -5.87 16.16
C GLY A 211 10.95 -6.07 16.44
N ALA A 212 11.30 -6.68 17.59
CA ALA A 212 12.67 -7.07 17.89
C ALA A 212 13.17 -8.18 16.94
N ARG A 213 12.26 -8.98 16.37
CA ARG A 213 12.56 -10.09 15.47
C ARG A 213 12.90 -9.66 14.06
N VAL A 214 12.47 -8.47 13.63
CA VAL A 214 12.75 -7.99 12.27
C VAL A 214 14.26 -7.84 12.05
N GLY A 215 14.77 -8.51 11.02
CA GLY A 215 16.18 -8.48 10.66
C GLY A 215 16.65 -7.08 10.24
N ALA A 216 17.90 -6.73 10.54
CA ALA A 216 18.46 -5.41 10.25
C ALA A 216 18.54 -5.08 8.74
N GLY A 217 18.51 -6.09 7.87
CA GLY A 217 18.44 -5.91 6.41
C GLY A 217 17.01 -5.90 5.85
N ALA A 218 16.01 -6.25 6.66
CA ALA A 218 14.66 -6.49 6.19
C ALA A 218 13.92 -5.21 5.79
N VAL A 219 12.96 -5.36 4.89
CA VAL A 219 12.02 -4.33 4.48
C VAL A 219 10.61 -4.71 4.95
N VAL A 220 9.93 -3.81 5.64
CA VAL A 220 8.56 -4.00 6.11
C VAL A 220 7.65 -3.04 5.35
N MET A 221 6.57 -3.54 4.76
CA MET A 221 5.53 -2.72 4.12
C MET A 221 4.23 -2.89 4.90
N ALA A 222 3.77 -1.83 5.57
CA ALA A 222 2.53 -1.84 6.36
C ALA A 222 1.49 -0.87 5.80
N VAL A 223 0.30 -1.39 5.52
CA VAL A 223 -0.77 -0.64 4.81
C VAL A 223 -2.16 -0.78 5.44
N GLY A 224 -2.30 -1.62 6.46
CA GLY A 224 -3.61 -1.96 7.05
C GLY A 224 -4.17 -0.90 8.00
N SER A 225 -3.31 -0.19 8.75
CA SER A 225 -3.76 0.90 9.62
C SER A 225 -3.87 2.24 8.89
N HIS A 226 -5.05 2.85 8.98
CA HIS A 226 -5.34 4.23 8.53
C HIS A 226 -6.13 5.00 9.61
N GLU A 227 -6.02 4.56 10.86
CA GLU A 227 -6.62 5.19 12.05
C GLU A 227 -5.49 5.45 13.07
N PRO A 228 -5.46 6.62 13.74
CA PRO A 228 -4.35 7.00 14.64
C PRO A 228 -4.24 6.13 15.89
N ASP A 229 -5.27 5.33 16.21
CA ASP A 229 -5.38 4.47 17.38
C ASP A 229 -5.35 2.95 17.05
N ALA A 230 -5.05 2.59 15.81
CA ALA A 230 -4.88 1.20 15.38
C ALA A 230 -3.48 0.99 14.79
N ARG A 231 -2.83 -0.16 15.07
CA ARG A 231 -1.50 -0.45 14.51
C ARG A 231 -1.34 -1.93 14.15
N GLU A 232 -0.49 -2.17 13.17
CA GLU A 232 -0.03 -3.50 12.75
C GLU A 232 1.40 -3.79 13.23
N LEU A 233 2.18 -2.74 13.47
CA LEU A 233 3.57 -2.77 13.89
C LEU A 233 3.70 -2.26 15.33
N ASP A 234 4.60 -2.85 16.10
CA ASP A 234 4.91 -2.35 17.43
C ASP A 234 5.87 -1.14 17.37
N SER A 235 6.00 -0.45 18.49
CA SER A 235 6.91 0.71 18.61
C SER A 235 8.38 0.29 18.51
N THR A 236 8.71 -1.00 18.75
CA THR A 236 10.06 -1.55 18.68
C THR A 236 10.62 -1.51 17.26
N VAL A 237 9.88 -2.01 16.26
CA VAL A 237 10.32 -1.96 14.86
C VAL A 237 10.32 -0.52 14.34
N MET A 238 9.32 0.28 14.73
CA MET A 238 9.23 1.67 14.30
C MET A 238 10.43 2.51 14.78
N GLY A 239 10.89 2.31 16.03
CA GLY A 239 12.00 3.07 16.60
C GLY A 239 13.39 2.67 16.10
N ARG A 240 13.54 1.46 15.54
CA ARG A 240 14.83 0.97 15.01
C ARG A 240 14.96 1.11 13.49
N ALA A 241 13.85 1.34 12.79
CA ALA A 241 13.80 1.35 11.34
C ALA A 241 14.04 2.74 10.75
N ARG A 242 14.37 2.77 9.45
CA ARG A 242 14.22 3.94 8.61
C ARG A 242 12.80 3.93 8.08
N VAL A 243 11.96 4.84 8.60
CA VAL A 243 10.52 4.85 8.33
C VAL A 243 10.22 5.79 7.16
N ILE A 244 9.81 5.22 6.03
CA ILE A 244 9.31 5.91 4.84
C ILE A 244 7.80 6.07 4.94
N VAL A 245 7.30 7.25 4.63
CA VAL A 245 5.86 7.57 4.63
C VAL A 245 5.48 8.32 3.36
N GLU A 246 4.22 8.22 2.93
CA GLU A 246 3.69 8.95 1.76
C GLU A 246 3.93 10.46 1.91
N SER A 247 3.52 11.01 3.06
CA SER A 247 3.91 12.35 3.53
C SER A 247 3.96 12.36 5.07
N ARG A 248 4.76 13.26 5.65
CA ARG A 248 4.85 13.42 7.11
C ARG A 248 3.51 13.82 7.71
N GLU A 249 2.82 14.75 7.07
CA GLU A 249 1.54 15.26 7.56
C GLU A 249 0.46 14.17 7.57
N SER A 250 0.32 13.41 6.48
CA SER A 250 -0.66 12.30 6.43
C SER A 250 -0.32 11.23 7.47
N ALA A 251 0.96 10.89 7.61
CA ALA A 251 1.39 9.90 8.59
C ALA A 251 1.09 10.30 10.03
N MET A 252 1.36 11.56 10.40
CA MET A 252 1.07 12.06 11.74
C MET A 252 -0.42 12.26 12.03
N ARG A 253 -1.25 12.33 10.98
CA ARG A 253 -2.70 12.49 11.10
C ARG A 253 -3.43 11.15 11.20
N GLU A 254 -3.00 10.14 10.44
CA GLU A 254 -3.82 8.94 10.17
C GLU A 254 -3.10 7.61 10.41
N CYS A 255 -1.76 7.55 10.35
CA CYS A 255 -1.03 6.28 10.47
C CYS A 255 -0.81 5.91 11.94
N GLY A 256 -1.67 5.07 12.53
CA GLY A 256 -1.52 4.68 13.93
C GLY A 256 -0.19 3.99 14.27
N ASP A 257 0.43 3.24 13.34
CA ASP A 257 1.80 2.72 13.50
C ASP A 257 2.83 3.84 13.81
N VAL A 258 2.68 5.00 13.17
CA VAL A 258 3.54 6.18 13.37
C VAL A 258 3.09 6.98 14.59
N VAL A 259 1.82 7.35 14.67
CA VAL A 259 1.26 8.19 15.73
C VAL A 259 1.49 7.56 17.10
N MET A 260 1.25 6.26 17.22
CA MET A 260 1.45 5.54 18.48
C MET A 260 2.95 5.40 18.81
N ALA A 261 3.82 5.10 17.84
CA ALA A 261 5.26 5.00 18.09
C ALA A 261 5.88 6.34 18.53
N VAL A 262 5.42 7.47 17.96
CA VAL A 262 5.82 8.81 18.39
C VAL A 262 5.33 9.10 19.81
N ARG A 263 4.05 8.80 20.09
CA ARG A 263 3.47 8.98 21.43
C ARG A 263 4.18 8.13 22.48
N ASP A 264 4.60 6.92 22.12
CA ASP A 264 5.32 6.00 22.99
C ASP A 264 6.81 6.42 23.18
N GLY A 265 7.28 7.45 22.47
CA GLY A 265 8.66 7.95 22.54
C GLY A 265 9.68 7.07 21.81
N ALA A 266 9.22 6.11 20.99
CA ALA A 266 10.09 5.20 20.25
C ALA A 266 10.53 5.77 18.91
N LEU A 267 9.73 6.64 18.30
CA LEU A 267 9.98 7.26 17.00
C LEU A 267 9.96 8.78 17.12
N ASP A 268 10.92 9.46 16.49
CA ASP A 268 10.86 10.90 16.29
C ASP A 268 10.10 11.20 14.99
N GLY A 269 9.01 11.96 15.07
CA GLY A 269 8.22 12.36 13.90
C GLY A 269 9.03 13.17 12.87
N ASP A 270 10.04 13.91 13.32
CA ASP A 270 10.93 14.67 12.45
C ASP A 270 11.94 13.76 11.71
N SER A 271 12.11 12.51 12.14
CA SER A 271 12.97 11.53 11.48
C SER A 271 12.30 10.77 10.32
N LEU A 272 10.97 10.89 10.16
CA LEU A 272 10.22 10.25 9.07
C LEU A 272 10.78 10.62 7.70
N LEU A 273 10.87 9.69 6.76
CA LEU A 273 11.37 9.94 5.41
C LEU A 273 10.19 10.10 4.45
N PRO A 274 9.94 11.30 3.89
CA PRO A 274 8.95 11.47 2.83
C PRO A 274 9.31 10.64 1.60
N MET A 275 8.33 9.95 1.02
CA MET A 275 8.52 9.05 -0.11
C MET A 275 9.05 9.78 -1.35
N ASP A 276 8.59 11.00 -1.62
CA ASP A 276 9.10 11.83 -2.72
C ASP A 276 10.61 12.08 -2.61
N ALA A 277 11.09 12.34 -1.40
CA ALA A 277 12.51 12.57 -1.13
C ALA A 277 13.33 11.30 -1.32
N VAL A 278 12.81 10.14 -0.90
CA VAL A 278 13.47 8.84 -1.10
C VAL A 278 13.52 8.48 -2.59
N VAL A 279 12.38 8.50 -3.27
CA VAL A 279 12.24 8.08 -4.67
C VAL A 279 13.01 8.98 -5.64
N ALA A 280 13.16 10.26 -5.31
CA ALA A 280 13.98 11.20 -6.07
C ALA A 280 15.47 11.20 -5.67
N GLY A 281 15.89 10.35 -4.73
CA GLY A 281 17.28 10.24 -4.27
C GLY A 281 17.77 11.42 -3.42
N ARG A 282 16.87 12.25 -2.90
CA ARG A 282 17.19 13.36 -1.98
C ARG A 282 17.39 12.88 -0.54
N ALA A 283 16.77 11.76 -0.16
CA ALA A 283 16.94 11.11 1.13
C ALA A 283 17.60 9.73 0.94
N VAL A 284 18.80 9.56 1.51
CA VAL A 284 19.54 8.30 1.41
C VAL A 284 19.19 7.39 2.59
N ILE A 285 18.82 6.16 2.26
CA ILE A 285 18.58 5.09 3.23
C ILE A 285 19.87 4.29 3.35
N GLY A 286 20.51 4.39 4.52
CA GLY A 286 21.72 3.62 4.82
C GLY A 286 21.43 2.16 5.17
N ASP A 287 22.50 1.40 5.32
CA ASP A 287 22.45 -0.01 5.73
C ASP A 287 22.42 -0.17 7.25
N GLY A 288 22.22 -1.40 7.71
CA GLY A 288 22.31 -1.77 9.12
C GLY A 288 21.06 -1.48 9.96
N ALA A 289 19.98 -1.04 9.33
CA ALA A 289 18.67 -0.85 9.96
C ALA A 289 17.53 -1.36 9.05
N PRO A 290 16.45 -1.93 9.63
CA PRO A 290 15.26 -2.27 8.88
C PRO A 290 14.72 -1.03 8.17
N VAL A 291 14.03 -1.23 7.06
CA VAL A 291 13.30 -0.16 6.37
C VAL A 291 11.82 -0.46 6.52
N VAL A 292 11.04 0.52 6.96
CA VAL A 292 9.58 0.40 7.07
C VAL A 292 8.97 1.38 6.10
N PHE A 293 8.18 0.92 5.13
CA PHE A 293 7.20 1.77 4.48
C PHE A 293 5.89 1.69 5.27
N LYS A 294 5.37 2.85 5.66
CA LYS A 294 4.05 2.98 6.28
C LYS A 294 3.15 3.89 5.45
N GLY A 295 2.13 3.28 4.83
CA GLY A 295 1.11 3.98 4.03
C GLY A 295 -0.25 4.05 4.72
N SER A 296 -1.00 5.12 4.41
CA SER A 296 -2.41 5.34 4.73
C SER A 296 -3.31 5.43 3.49
N GLY A 297 -2.68 5.62 2.32
CA GLY A 297 -3.28 5.94 1.05
C GLY A 297 -3.56 7.43 0.90
N MET A 298 -3.03 8.02 -0.16
CA MET A 298 -3.27 9.41 -0.54
C MET A 298 -3.96 9.52 -1.90
N ALA A 299 -4.62 10.65 -2.16
CA ALA A 299 -5.48 10.80 -3.33
C ALA A 299 -4.66 10.88 -4.63
N TRP A 300 -3.46 11.46 -4.57
CA TRP A 300 -2.53 11.53 -5.70
C TRP A 300 -2.21 10.16 -6.30
N GLU A 301 -2.19 9.10 -5.49
CA GLU A 301 -1.91 7.75 -5.97
C GLU A 301 -3.06 7.23 -6.84
N ASP A 302 -4.31 7.52 -6.45
CA ASP A 302 -5.48 7.18 -7.25
C ASP A 302 -5.51 8.01 -8.54
N LEU A 303 -5.08 9.27 -8.49
CA LEU A 303 -5.00 10.15 -9.66
C LEU A 303 -3.97 9.69 -10.68
N VAL A 304 -2.75 9.37 -10.23
CA VAL A 304 -1.67 8.92 -11.12
C VAL A 304 -2.06 7.61 -11.81
N ILE A 305 -2.59 6.64 -11.06
CA ILE A 305 -3.02 5.37 -11.67
C ILE A 305 -4.29 5.56 -12.52
N GLY A 306 -5.24 6.36 -12.05
CA GLY A 306 -6.50 6.64 -12.76
C GLY A 306 -6.30 7.33 -14.11
N SER A 307 -5.42 8.34 -14.17
CA SER A 307 -5.02 9.00 -15.42
C SER A 307 -4.28 8.03 -16.35
N THR A 308 -3.31 7.26 -15.84
CA THR A 308 -2.59 6.24 -16.63
C THR A 308 -3.55 5.21 -17.26
N VAL A 309 -4.55 4.72 -16.50
CA VAL A 309 -5.58 3.81 -17.01
C VAL A 309 -6.41 4.50 -18.10
N PHE A 310 -6.85 5.73 -17.87
CA PHE A 310 -7.66 6.48 -18.81
C PHE A 310 -6.93 6.73 -20.13
N ASP A 311 -5.70 7.26 -20.07
CA ASP A 311 -4.89 7.61 -21.23
C ASP A 311 -4.64 6.38 -22.11
N LYS A 312 -4.22 5.26 -21.51
CA LYS A 312 -4.02 4.02 -22.26
C LYS A 312 -5.32 3.45 -22.85
N THR A 313 -6.45 3.65 -22.17
CA THR A 313 -7.76 3.20 -22.67
C THR A 313 -8.19 4.02 -23.89
N ILE A 314 -7.98 5.34 -23.89
CA ILE A 314 -8.33 6.20 -25.02
C ILE A 314 -7.35 6.05 -26.20
N GLU A 315 -6.05 5.84 -25.93
CA GLU A 315 -5.04 5.57 -26.96
C GLU A 315 -5.31 4.25 -27.69
N GLY A 316 -5.64 3.18 -26.97
CA GLY A 316 -5.98 1.88 -27.56
C GLY A 316 -7.30 1.85 -28.35
N THR A 317 -8.07 2.95 -28.35
CA THR A 317 -9.31 3.12 -29.12
C THR A 317 -9.09 3.91 -30.43
N ARG A 318 -7.91 4.50 -30.63
CA ARG A 318 -7.52 5.22 -31.87
C ARG A 318 -6.81 4.30 -32.85
#